data_AF-A0A9D8R9H1-F1
#
_entry.id   AF-A0A9D8R9H1-F1
#
_cell.length_a   1.000
_cell.length_b   1.000
_cell.length_c   1.000
_cell.angle_alpha   90.00
_cell.angle_beta   90.00
_cell.angle_gamma   90.00
#
_symmetry.space_group_name_H-M   'P 1'
#
loop_
_entity.id
_entity.type
_entity.pdbx_description
1 polymer ?
#
loop_
_entity_poly.entity_id
_entity_poly.type
_entity_poly.pdbx_seq_one_letter_code
_entity_poly.pdbx_strand_id
1 'polypeptide(L)'
;ATGRDVFLFNNSLEQMQQNENMERYRRLMADDDEIIALRSSVRKAAESKLAHGIIDVNDLLKEINAENSAQVQKSIHEIEMLKEMYNLKITTNN
;
A
#
# COMPACT_ATOMS: atom_id res chain seq x y z
N ALA A 1 -17.78 37.25 13.45
CA ALA A 1 -17.41 35.94 12.86
C ALA A 1 -17.08 35.02 14.02
N THR A 2 -18.09 34.40 14.61
CA THR A 2 -18.07 33.94 16.01
C THR A 2 -18.49 32.47 16.05
N GLY A 3 -17.54 31.56 16.27
CA GLY A 3 -17.76 30.12 16.48
C GLY A 3 -18.13 29.32 15.23
N ARG A 4 -19.22 29.68 14.54
CA ARG A 4 -19.73 28.93 13.37
C ARG A 4 -18.75 28.94 12.19
N ASP A 5 -18.17 30.11 11.89
CA ASP A 5 -17.22 30.25 10.77
C ASP A 5 -15.92 29.45 11.03
N VAL A 6 -15.47 29.41 12.29
CA VAL A 6 -14.29 28.64 12.71
C VAL A 6 -14.57 27.13 12.65
N PHE A 7 -15.76 26.69 13.09
CA PHE A 7 -16.17 25.29 12.99
C PHE A 7 -16.24 24.81 11.53
N LEU A 8 -16.88 25.60 10.65
CA LEU A 8 -16.98 25.27 9.23
C LEU A 8 -15.60 25.24 8.55
N PHE A 9 -14.72 26.19 8.90
CA PHE A 9 -13.36 26.21 8.42
C PHE A 9 -12.57 24.97 8.86
N ASN A 10 -12.58 24.63 10.15
CA ASN A 10 -11.90 23.45 10.68
C ASN A 10 -12.41 22.16 10.04
N ASN A 11 -13.74 22.03 9.87
CA ASN A 11 -14.32 20.86 9.20
C ASN A 11 -13.86 20.77 7.74
N SER A 12 -13.84 21.88 7.00
CA SER A 12 -13.35 21.90 5.62
C SER A 12 -11.86 21.54 5.51
N LEU A 13 -11.04 21.96 6.47
CA LEU A 13 -9.62 21.65 6.55
C LEU A 13 -9.40 20.15 6.84
N GLU A 14 -10.16 19.57 7.78
CA GLU A 14 -10.13 18.13 8.03
C GLU A 14 -10.53 17.32 6.80
N GLN A 15 -11.61 17.70 6.11
CA GLN A 15 -12.06 17.01 4.90
C GLN A 15 -11.02 17.06 3.78
N MET A 16 -10.32 18.18 3.63
CA MET A 16 -9.22 18.31 2.69
C MET A 16 -8.08 17.34 3.04
N GLN A 17 -7.66 17.33 4.31
CA GLN A 17 -6.60 16.43 4.78
C GLN A 17 -6.97 14.94 4.61
N GLN A 18 -8.22 14.58 4.88
CA GLN A 18 -8.73 13.22 4.69
C GLN A 18 -8.66 12.80 3.22
N ASN A 19 -9.10 13.65 2.31
CA ASN A 19 -9.04 13.37 0.87
C ASN A 19 -7.60 13.23 0.37
N GLU A 20 -6.69 14.11 0.78
CA GLU A 20 -5.27 14.01 0.41
C GLU A 20 -4.64 12.71 0.92
N ASN A 21 -4.94 12.31 2.16
CA ASN A 21 -4.45 11.08 2.75
C ASN A 21 -4.98 9.85 2.01
N MET A 22 -6.27 9.83 1.65
CA MET A 22 -6.84 8.74 0.85
C MET A 22 -6.17 8.63 -0.53
N GLU A 23 -5.95 9.76 -1.22
CA GLU A 23 -5.26 9.77 -2.52
C GLU A 23 -3.80 9.32 -2.40
N ARG A 24 -3.12 9.62 -1.28
CA ARG A 24 -1.79 9.10 -1.00
C ARG A 24 -1.81 7.58 -0.85
N TYR A 25 -2.74 7.03 -0.07
CA TYR A 25 -2.84 5.57 0.12
C TYR A 25 -3.25 4.85 -1.17
N ARG A 26 -4.14 5.43 -1.98
CA ARG A 26 -4.48 4.87 -3.31
C ARG A 26 -3.26 4.75 -4.22
N ARG A 27 -2.41 5.79 -4.26
CA ARG A 27 -1.16 5.75 -5.01
C ARG A 27 -0.20 4.69 -4.47
N LEU A 28 -0.02 4.64 -3.16
CA LEU A 28 0.82 3.63 -2.51
C LEU A 28 0.38 2.19 -2.86
N MET A 29 -0.93 1.92 -2.84
CA MET A 29 -1.48 0.62 -3.22
C MET A 29 -1.24 0.27 -4.69
N ALA A 30 -1.36 1.26 -5.59
CA ALA A 30 -1.06 1.07 -7.00
C ALA A 30 0.42 0.75 -7.23
N ASP A 31 1.32 1.48 -6.54
CA ASP A 31 2.76 1.23 -6.60
C ASP A 31 3.11 -0.17 -6.07
N ASP A 32 2.50 -0.61 -4.96
CA ASP A 32 2.66 -1.96 -4.42
C ASP A 32 2.22 -3.04 -5.43
N ASP A 33 1.11 -2.82 -6.13
CA ASP A 33 0.62 -3.72 -7.17
C ASP A 33 1.57 -3.81 -8.37
N GLU A 34 2.16 -2.69 -8.79
CA GLU A 34 3.18 -2.69 -9.83
C GLU A 34 4.44 -3.45 -9.39
N ILE A 35 4.89 -3.27 -8.14
CA ILE A 35 6.03 -3.99 -7.58
C ILE A 35 5.76 -5.50 -7.57
N ILE A 36 4.57 -5.93 -7.12
CA ILE A 36 4.19 -7.33 -7.10
C ILE A 36 4.16 -7.90 -8.52
N ALA A 37 3.61 -7.17 -9.49
CA ALA A 37 3.59 -7.61 -10.89
C ALA A 37 5.01 -7.79 -11.48
N LEU A 38 5.93 -6.87 -11.17
CA LEU A 38 7.33 -6.98 -11.55
C LEU A 38 8.00 -8.19 -10.88
N ARG A 39 7.79 -8.39 -9.57
CA ARG A 39 8.33 -9.54 -8.83
C ARG A 39 7.82 -10.87 -9.37
N SER A 40 6.53 -10.94 -9.72
CA SER A 40 5.96 -12.13 -10.34
C SER A 40 6.59 -12.44 -11.69
N SER A 41 6.91 -11.40 -12.47
CA SER A 41 7.60 -11.55 -13.76
C SER A 41 9.03 -12.07 -13.57
N VAL A 42 9.75 -11.59 -12.55
CA VAL A 42 11.09 -12.08 -12.20
C VAL A 42 11.04 -13.54 -11.73
N ARG A 43 10.11 -13.91 -10.83
CA ARG A 43 9.93 -15.30 -10.40
C ARG A 43 9.66 -16.22 -11.59
N LYS A 44 8.75 -15.86 -12.51
CA LYS A 44 8.45 -16.65 -13.71
C LYS A 44 9.68 -16.83 -14.61
N ALA A 45 10.51 -15.80 -14.74
CA ALA A 45 11.79 -15.92 -15.46
C ALA A 45 12.76 -16.87 -14.74
N ALA A 46 12.80 -16.86 -13.41
CA ALA A 46 13.59 -17.80 -12.62
C ALA A 46 13.08 -19.24 -12.78
N GLU A 47 11.77 -19.47 -12.79
CA GLU A 47 11.17 -20.79 -13.06
C GLU A 47 11.60 -21.34 -14.42
N SER A 48 11.59 -20.49 -15.45
CA SER A 48 12.08 -20.88 -16.79
C SER A 48 13.57 -21.22 -16.76
N LYS A 49 14.41 -20.42 -16.08
CA LYS A 49 15.84 -20.70 -15.94
C LYS A 49 16.11 -22.01 -15.19
N LEU A 50 15.34 -22.31 -14.14
CA LEU A 50 15.45 -23.55 -13.38
C LEU A 50 15.10 -24.76 -14.26
N ALA A 51 14.02 -24.67 -15.05
CA ALA A 51 13.61 -25.73 -15.96
C ALA A 51 14.67 -26.07 -17.02
N HIS A 52 15.49 -25.09 -17.40
CA HIS A 52 16.64 -25.27 -18.30
C HIS A 52 17.96 -25.58 -17.56
N GLY A 53 17.93 -25.75 -16.24
CA GLY A 53 19.12 -26.04 -15.42
C GLY A 53 20.12 -24.89 -15.31
N ILE A 54 19.70 -23.65 -15.59
CA ILE A 54 20.57 -22.46 -15.55
C ILE A 54 20.78 -21.97 -14.11
N ILE A 55 19.78 -22.15 -13.24
CA ILE A 55 19.82 -21.81 -11.82
C ILE A 55 19.44 -23.04 -10.99
N ASP A 56 19.68 -22.98 -9.68
CA ASP A 56 19.24 -24.01 -8.75
C ASP A 56 17.91 -23.67 -8.07
N VAL A 57 17.42 -24.58 -7.22
CA VAL A 57 16.17 -24.42 -6.48
C VAL A 57 16.27 -23.32 -5.42
N ASN A 58 17.45 -23.07 -4.84
CA ASN A 58 17.65 -22.01 -3.84
C ASN A 58 17.46 -20.63 -4.47
N ASP A 59 17.94 -20.44 -5.70
CA ASP A 59 17.76 -19.20 -6.44
C ASP A 59 16.28 -18.94 -6.73
N LEU A 60 15.51 -19.97 -7.15
CA LEU A 60 14.06 -19.82 -7.31
C LEU A 60 13.36 -19.50 -5.97
N LEU A 61 13.76 -20.15 -4.87
CA LEU A 61 13.20 -19.87 -3.55
C LEU A 61 13.43 -18.42 -3.11
N LYS A 62 14.58 -17.81 -3.45
CA LYS A 62 14.82 -16.39 -3.18
C LYS A 62 13.83 -15.50 -3.92
N GLU A 63 13.54 -15.78 -5.19
CA GLU A 63 12.60 -14.98 -5.98
C GLU A 63 11.14 -15.15 -5.49
N ILE A 64 10.75 -16.37 -5.11
CA ILE A 64 9.44 -16.62 -4.48
C ILE A 64 9.32 -15.82 -3.17
N ASN A 65 10.35 -15.85 -2.33
CA ASN A 65 10.35 -15.09 -1.07
C ASN A 65 10.32 -13.57 -1.32
N ALA A 66 10.98 -13.08 -2.37
CA ALA A 66 10.94 -11.67 -2.74
C ALA A 66 9.54 -11.22 -3.21
N GLU A 67 8.84 -12.03 -4.02
CA GLU A 67 7.44 -11.78 -4.40
C GLU A 67 6.51 -11.80 -3.18
N ASN A 68 6.64 -12.81 -2.32
CA ASN A 68 5.84 -12.91 -1.09
C ASN A 68 6.09 -11.73 -0.14
N SER A 69 7.34 -11.26 -0.03
CA SER A 69 7.67 -10.10 0.81
C SER A 69 6.98 -8.83 0.31
N ALA A 70 6.89 -8.64 -1.01
CA ALA A 70 6.14 -7.52 -1.59
C ALA A 70 4.63 -7.61 -1.30
N GLN A 71 4.05 -8.81 -1.36
CA GLN A 71 2.63 -9.03 -0.99
C GLN A 71 2.35 -8.76 0.49
N VAL A 72 3.27 -9.16 1.38
CA VAL A 72 3.19 -8.85 2.81
C VAL A 72 3.29 -7.34 3.05
N GLN A 73 4.20 -6.66 2.35
CA GLN A 73 4.35 -5.21 2.45
C GLN A 73 3.05 -4.47 2.05
N LYS A 74 2.42 -4.87 0.94
CA LYS A 74 1.11 -4.34 0.55
C LYS A 74 0.06 -4.53 1.67
N SER A 75 -0.01 -5.72 2.25
CA SER A 75 -0.93 -6.02 3.36
C SER A 75 -0.70 -5.11 4.58
N ILE A 76 0.57 -4.80 4.89
CA ILE A 76 0.92 -3.86 5.97
C ILE A 76 0.41 -2.46 5.66
N HIS A 77 0.66 -1.95 4.45
CA HIS A 77 0.20 -0.63 4.04
C HIS A 77 -1.34 -0.53 4.03
N GLU A 78 -2.05 -1.61 3.68
CA GLU A 78 -3.52 -1.67 3.78
C GLU A 78 -3.99 -1.54 5.23
N ILE A 79 -3.35 -2.24 6.18
CA ILE A 79 -3.64 -2.11 7.61
C ILE A 79 -3.39 -0.68 8.10
N GLU A 80 -2.30 -0.05 7.67
CA GLU A 80 -1.99 1.34 8.00
C GLU A 80 -3.06 2.29 7.47
N MET A 81 -3.51 2.12 6.23
CA MET A 81 -4.60 2.89 5.65
C MET A 81 -5.88 2.78 6.49
N LEU A 82 -6.27 1.55 6.85
CA LEU A 82 -7.47 1.31 7.66
C LEU A 82 -7.37 1.95 9.04
N LYS A 83 -6.18 1.90 9.67
CA LYS A 83 -5.92 2.55 10.96
C LYS A 83 -6.08 4.07 10.86
N GLU A 84 -5.53 4.69 9.82
CA GLU A 84 -5.68 6.13 9.61
C GLU A 84 -7.13 6.54 9.35
N MET A 85 -7.85 5.78 8.51
CA MET A 85 -9.29 6.01 8.30
C MET A 85 -10.10 5.92 9.60
N TYR A 86 -9.75 4.97 10.47
CA TYR A 86 -10.41 4.82 11.76
C TYR A 86 -10.11 5.97 12.74
N ASN A 87 -8.84 6.39 12.84
CA ASN A 87 -8.43 7.53 13.67
C ASN A 87 -9.18 8.81 13.26
N LEU A 88 -9.29 9.07 11.95
CA LEU A 88 -10.03 10.20 11.40
C LEU A 88 -11.51 10.19 11.83
N LYS A 89 -12.16 9.02 11.80
CA LYS A 89 -13.56 8.88 12.25
C LYS A 89 -13.77 9.23 13.73
N ILE A 90 -12.77 8.97 14.59
CA ILE A 90 -12.85 9.31 16.01
C ILE A 90 -12.66 10.82 16.20
N THR A 91 -11.69 11.44 15.50
CA THR A 91 -11.41 12.87 15.63
C THR A 91 -12.57 13.74 15.13
N THR A 92 -13.23 13.36 14.02
CA THR A 92 -14.33 14.15 13.43
C THR A 92 -15.69 13.95 14.14
N ASN A 93 -15.80 13.01 15.10
CA ASN A 93 -17.02 12.78 15.91
C ASN A 93 -17.06 13.56 17.25
N ASN A 94 -16.19 14.56 17.43
CA ASN A 94 -16.26 15.53 18.54
C ASN A 94 -16.56 16.94 18.04
#